data_AF-A0A533UN75-F1
#
_entry.id   AF-A0A533UN75-F1
#
_cell.length_a   1.000
_cell.length_b   1.000
_cell.length_c   1.000
_cell.angle_alpha   90.00
_cell.angle_beta   90.00
_cell.angle_gamma   90.00
#
_symmetry.space_group_name_H-M   'P 1'
#
loop_
_entity.id
_entity.type
_entity.pdbx_description
1 polymer ?
#
loop_
_entity_poly.entity_id
_entity_poly.type
_entity_poly.pdbx_seq_one_letter_code
_entity_poly.pdbx_strand_id
1 'polypeptide(L)'
;MFLNDEFDNIFRRMSRPFMDIDSLFEEFKDSDNLQTYGPFYYGYTMTVGSDGKPVIKEYGNVKPALLPTADVREPFVDVLVDDKEKVLKLVAEMPGVEKKDIKIIVEGRTVNLDAEHGDKKYHAKVPVRQKVDEDSVKATYANGILEVRFKLQEDEKPKGKTVEVD
;
A
#
# COMPACT_ATOMS: atom_id res chain seq x y z
N MET A 1 29.86 31.25 0.46
CA MET A 1 29.77 30.22 -0.60
C MET A 1 29.30 28.86 -0.06
N PHE A 2 29.60 28.50 1.19
CA PHE A 2 29.26 27.19 1.80
C PHE A 2 27.77 26.87 2.03
N LEU A 3 26.89 27.87 2.12
CA LEU A 3 25.44 27.65 2.35
C LEU A 3 24.71 27.13 1.10
N ASN A 4 25.21 27.40 -0.11
CA ASN A 4 24.51 27.02 -1.34
C ASN A 4 24.67 25.53 -1.63
N ASP A 5 25.86 24.95 -1.40
CA ASP A 5 26.13 23.56 -1.73
C ASP A 5 25.34 22.57 -0.87
N GLU A 6 25.15 22.88 0.41
CA GLU A 6 24.38 22.03 1.33
C GLU A 6 22.88 22.07 1.00
N PHE A 7 22.37 23.27 0.69
CA PHE A 7 21.01 23.47 0.21
C PHE A 7 20.75 22.78 -1.14
N ASP A 8 21.68 22.91 -2.09
CA ASP A 8 21.57 22.31 -3.41
C ASP A 8 21.63 20.77 -3.33
N ASN A 9 22.42 20.22 -2.41
CA ASN A 9 22.49 18.78 -2.18
C ASN A 9 21.21 18.23 -1.53
N ILE A 10 20.65 18.94 -0.55
CA ILE A 10 19.36 18.58 0.06
C ILE A 10 18.25 18.67 -0.98
N PHE A 11 18.20 19.76 -1.75
CA PHE A 11 17.21 19.94 -2.81
C PHE A 11 17.30 18.84 -3.86
N ARG A 12 18.51 18.52 -4.37
CA ARG A 12 18.73 17.42 -5.31
C ARG A 12 18.33 16.05 -4.74
N ARG A 13 18.59 15.81 -3.46
CA ARG A 13 18.20 14.54 -2.80
C ARG A 13 16.68 14.42 -2.70
N MET A 14 16.01 15.52 -2.38
CA MET A 14 14.56 15.57 -2.23
C MET A 14 13.85 15.57 -3.58
N SER A 15 14.42 16.17 -4.64
CA SER A 15 13.79 16.29 -5.96
C SER A 15 13.92 15.05 -6.84
N ARG A 16 14.98 14.25 -6.68
CA ARG A 16 15.16 12.97 -7.41
C ARG A 16 13.92 12.07 -7.38
N PRO A 17 13.40 11.71 -6.18
CA PRO A 17 12.08 11.13 -5.97
C PRO A 17 10.96 11.60 -6.90
N PHE A 18 10.87 12.90 -7.18
CA PHE A 18 9.74 13.49 -7.91
C PHE A 18 9.93 13.57 -9.41
N MET A 19 11.17 13.60 -9.90
CA MET A 19 11.41 13.64 -11.35
C MET A 19 10.92 12.37 -12.05
N ASP A 20 10.84 11.25 -11.31
CA ASP A 20 10.32 9.97 -11.80
C ASP A 20 8.81 9.78 -11.52
N ILE A 21 8.17 10.71 -10.79
CA ILE A 21 6.72 10.67 -10.53
C ILE A 21 5.94 11.04 -11.79
N ASP A 22 6.46 11.91 -12.65
CA ASP A 22 5.81 12.25 -13.91
C ASP A 22 5.69 11.02 -14.83
N SER A 23 6.71 10.15 -14.87
CA SER A 23 6.65 8.86 -15.56
C SER A 23 5.67 7.88 -14.93
N LEU A 24 5.59 7.84 -13.59
CA LEU A 24 4.60 7.03 -12.89
C LEU A 24 3.17 7.52 -13.18
N PHE A 25 2.92 8.83 -13.16
CA PHE A 25 1.60 9.41 -13.47
C PHE A 25 1.18 9.21 -14.94
N GLU A 26 2.11 9.24 -15.88
CA GLU A 26 1.85 8.87 -17.28
C GLU A 26 1.49 7.38 -17.40
N GLU A 27 2.19 6.49 -16.69
CA GLU A 27 1.90 5.04 -16.65
C GLU A 27 0.55 4.72 -15.97
N PHE A 28 0.14 5.51 -14.97
CA PHE A 28 -1.18 5.42 -14.33
C PHE A 28 -2.32 6.03 -15.16
N LYS A 29 -2.04 6.88 -16.16
CA LYS A 29 -3.08 7.43 -17.06
C LYS A 29 -3.50 6.44 -18.15
N ASP A 30 -2.61 5.55 -18.57
CA ASP A 30 -2.87 4.54 -19.61
C ASP A 30 -3.56 3.27 -19.08
N SER A 31 -3.73 3.14 -17.76
CA SER A 31 -4.49 2.05 -17.14
C SER A 31 -5.91 2.51 -16.83
N ASP A 32 -6.89 1.91 -17.51
CA ASP A 32 -8.35 2.14 -17.40
C ASP A 32 -8.96 1.92 -15.99
N ASN A 33 -8.13 1.79 -14.94
CA ASN A 33 -8.49 1.42 -13.57
C ASN A 33 -8.20 2.53 -12.55
N LEU A 34 -8.47 3.78 -12.91
CA LEU A 34 -8.31 4.99 -12.07
C LEU A 34 -9.26 5.07 -10.84
N GLN A 35 -9.92 3.98 -10.44
CA GLN A 35 -10.98 4.01 -9.41
C GLN A 35 -10.56 3.63 -7.99
N THR A 36 -9.32 3.20 -7.72
CA THR A 36 -9.02 2.58 -6.41
C THR A 36 -8.08 3.36 -5.48
N TYR A 37 -7.45 4.45 -5.92
CA TYR A 37 -6.60 5.25 -5.02
C TYR A 37 -6.82 6.76 -5.21
N GLY A 38 -7.10 7.48 -4.12
CA GLY A 38 -7.26 8.93 -4.11
C GLY A 38 -5.97 9.69 -4.42
N PRO A 39 -6.01 11.04 -4.53
CA PRO A 39 -4.85 11.82 -4.96
C PRO A 39 -3.67 11.65 -3.99
N PHE A 40 -2.53 11.21 -4.52
CA PHE A 40 -1.25 11.22 -3.80
C PHE A 40 -0.66 12.62 -3.85
N TYR A 41 -0.28 13.16 -2.70
CA TYR A 41 0.38 14.45 -2.58
C TYR A 41 1.47 14.37 -1.53
N TYR A 42 2.65 14.86 -1.90
CA TYR A 42 3.79 15.01 -1.00
C TYR A 42 4.42 16.38 -1.26
N GLY A 43 4.71 17.08 -0.18
CA GLY A 43 5.32 18.38 -0.20
C GLY A 43 6.24 18.56 0.99
N TYR A 44 7.16 19.50 0.86
CA TYR A 44 8.05 19.87 1.94
C TYR A 44 8.27 21.38 1.93
N THR A 45 8.41 21.95 3.11
CA THR A 45 8.83 23.33 3.32
C THR A 45 10.26 23.30 3.84
N MET A 46 11.15 24.06 3.21
CA MET A 46 12.51 24.26 3.69
C MET A 46 12.66 25.70 4.17
N THR A 47 13.16 25.89 5.39
CA THR A 47 13.39 27.20 6.01
C THR A 47 14.81 27.27 6.57
N VAL A 48 15.41 28.46 6.60
CA VAL A 48 16.71 28.66 7.26
C VAL A 48 16.45 28.90 8.75
N GLY A 49 17.01 28.04 9.60
CA GLY A 49 16.98 28.21 11.05
C GLY A 49 17.82 29.41 11.50
N SER A 50 17.56 29.88 12.73
CA SER A 50 18.35 30.96 13.37
C SER A 50 19.84 30.64 13.52
N ASP A 51 20.21 29.37 13.43
CA ASP A 51 21.58 28.84 13.45
C ASP A 51 22.20 28.70 12.05
N GLY A 52 21.51 29.17 11.01
CA GLY A 52 21.94 29.08 9.62
C GLY A 52 21.74 27.70 8.98
N LYS A 53 21.17 26.73 9.68
CA LYS A 53 20.95 25.38 9.15
C LYS A 53 19.59 25.24 8.48
N PRO A 54 19.48 24.45 7.40
CA PRO A 54 18.19 24.14 6.78
C PRO A 54 17.30 23.31 7.72
N VAL A 55 16.08 23.79 7.95
CA VAL A 55 15.01 23.10 8.68
C VAL A 55 13.94 22.68 7.67
N ILE A 56 13.74 21.36 7.56
CA ILE A 56 12.81 20.73 6.61
C ILE A 56 11.55 20.30 7.36
N LYS A 57 10.38 20.62 6.82
CA LYS A 57 9.07 20.16 7.29
C LYS A 57 8.33 19.49 6.14
N GLU A 58 8.11 18.19 6.26
CA GLU A 58 7.39 17.39 5.26
C GLU A 58 5.89 17.35 5.56
N TYR A 59 5.06 17.31 4.52
CA TYR A 59 3.61 17.15 4.60
C TYR A 59 3.12 16.32 3.41
N GLY A 60 2.03 15.59 3.57
CA GLY A 60 1.52 14.73 2.52
C GLY A 60 1.01 13.40 3.02
N ASN A 61 0.37 12.65 2.13
CA ASN A 61 -0.09 11.28 2.40
C ASN A 61 0.94 10.21 1.99
N VAL A 62 2.09 10.58 1.41
CA VAL A 62 3.19 9.68 1.05
C VAL A 62 4.54 10.22 1.57
N LYS A 63 5.46 9.34 1.98
CA LYS A 63 6.82 9.71 2.44
C LYS A 63 7.85 9.39 1.34
N PRO A 64 8.91 10.19 1.13
CA PRO A 64 9.94 9.95 0.10
C PRO A 64 10.61 8.59 0.17
N ALA A 65 10.86 8.10 1.39
CA ALA A 65 11.46 6.80 1.64
C ALA A 65 10.53 5.62 1.32
N LEU A 66 9.25 5.91 1.06
CA LEU A 66 8.22 4.97 0.60
C LEU A 66 7.92 5.16 -0.88
N LEU A 67 8.69 5.97 -1.62
CA LEU A 67 8.68 5.77 -3.05
C LEU A 67 9.09 4.31 -3.30
N PRO A 68 8.29 3.54 -4.06
CA PRO A 68 8.71 2.21 -4.44
C PRO A 68 10.04 2.38 -5.15
N THR A 69 11.13 1.96 -4.51
CA THR A 69 12.37 1.66 -5.23
C THR A 69 11.95 0.73 -6.36
N ALA A 70 12.36 1.02 -7.60
CA ALA A 70 11.92 0.34 -8.82
C ALA A 70 11.95 -1.22 -8.76
N ASP A 71 12.65 -1.77 -7.77
CA ASP A 71 12.79 -3.19 -7.50
C ASP A 71 11.60 -3.84 -6.76
N VAL A 72 10.71 -3.08 -6.12
CA VAL A 72 9.53 -3.61 -5.39
C VAL A 72 8.25 -3.29 -6.14
N ARG A 73 7.58 -4.34 -6.62
CA ARG A 73 6.35 -4.26 -7.40
C ARG A 73 5.13 -4.40 -6.50
N GLU A 74 4.06 -3.68 -6.80
CA GLU A 74 2.76 -3.95 -6.19
C GLU A 74 2.04 -5.02 -7.04
N PRO A 75 1.68 -6.18 -6.47
CA PRO A 75 0.91 -7.19 -7.18
C PRO A 75 -0.53 -6.72 -7.40
N PHE A 76 -1.16 -7.16 -8.49
CA PHE A 76 -2.59 -6.93 -8.68
C PHE A 76 -3.36 -7.82 -7.69
N VAL A 77 -4.20 -7.20 -6.87
CA VAL A 77 -4.98 -7.90 -5.85
C VAL A 77 -6.47 -7.63 -6.03
N ASP A 78 -7.25 -8.70 -6.07
CA ASP A 78 -8.71 -8.68 -6.04
C ASP A 78 -9.23 -9.22 -4.70
N VAL A 79 -10.32 -8.63 -4.20
CA VAL A 79 -10.95 -8.97 -2.91
C VAL A 79 -12.42 -9.30 -3.15
N LEU A 80 -12.74 -10.57 -3.00
CA LEU A 80 -14.07 -11.14 -3.23
C LEU A 80 -14.67 -11.56 -1.89
N VAL A 81 -15.92 -11.17 -1.65
CA VAL A 81 -16.66 -11.51 -0.43
C VAL A 81 -17.87 -12.36 -0.80
N ASP A 82 -17.97 -13.55 -0.20
CA ASP A 82 -19.13 -14.41 -0.30
C ASP A 82 -19.91 -14.35 1.02
N ASP A 83 -21.00 -13.57 1.04
CA ASP A 83 -21.86 -13.41 2.21
C ASP A 83 -22.64 -14.68 2.58
N LYS A 84 -22.86 -15.61 1.63
CA LYS A 84 -23.62 -16.84 1.88
C LYS A 84 -22.76 -17.86 2.61
N GLU A 85 -21.54 -18.07 2.09
CA GLU A 85 -20.57 -19.00 2.67
C GLU A 85 -19.78 -18.37 3.82
N LYS A 86 -19.94 -17.06 4.04
CA LYS A 86 -19.18 -16.25 5.02
C LYS A 86 -17.68 -16.40 4.80
N VAL A 87 -17.23 -16.30 3.55
CA VAL A 87 -15.84 -16.44 3.17
C VAL A 87 -15.37 -15.17 2.45
N LEU A 88 -14.22 -14.66 2.85
CA LEU A 88 -13.47 -13.68 2.08
C LEU A 88 -12.36 -14.37 1.32
N LYS A 89 -12.27 -14.08 0.02
CA LYS A 89 -11.22 -14.56 -0.86
C LYS A 89 -10.42 -13.38 -1.37
N LEU A 90 -9.10 -13.47 -1.23
CA LEU A 90 -8.15 -12.54 -1.78
C LEU A 90 -7.34 -13.27 -2.86
N VAL A 91 -7.23 -12.67 -4.05
CA VAL A 91 -6.46 -13.22 -5.17
C VAL A 91 -5.38 -12.22 -5.54
N ALA A 92 -4.11 -12.63 -5.54
CA ALA A 92 -2.97 -11.77 -5.86
C ALA A 92 -2.07 -12.40 -6.93
N GLU A 93 -1.66 -11.60 -7.93
CA GLU A 93 -0.77 -12.03 -9.00
C GLU A 93 0.70 -11.70 -8.69
N MET A 94 1.52 -12.73 -8.49
CA MET A 94 2.94 -12.63 -8.14
C MET A 94 3.79 -13.61 -8.98
N PRO A 95 3.84 -13.48 -10.31
CA PRO A 95 4.62 -14.37 -11.16
C PRO A 95 6.12 -14.32 -10.84
N GLY A 96 6.76 -15.50 -10.86
CA GLY A 96 8.20 -15.65 -10.62
C GLY A 96 8.61 -15.83 -9.15
N VAL A 97 7.65 -15.95 -8.23
CA VAL A 97 7.89 -16.22 -6.81
C VAL A 97 7.64 -17.69 -6.48
N GLU A 98 8.38 -18.26 -5.52
CA GLU A 98 8.08 -19.58 -4.96
C GLU A 98 7.20 -19.52 -3.71
N LYS A 99 6.43 -20.58 -3.44
CA LYS A 99 5.50 -20.67 -2.30
C LYS A 99 6.14 -20.36 -0.94
N LYS A 100 7.39 -20.80 -0.77
CA LYS A 100 8.15 -20.67 0.48
C LYS A 100 8.58 -19.22 0.76
N ASP A 101 8.58 -18.37 -0.26
CA ASP A 101 9.06 -16.98 -0.19
C ASP A 101 7.91 -15.99 0.00
N ILE A 102 6.66 -16.47 0.04
CA ILE A 102 5.46 -15.67 0.26
C ILE A 102 5.16 -15.62 1.75
N LYS A 103 5.02 -14.40 2.28
CA LYS A 103 4.60 -14.12 3.64
C LYS A 103 3.28 -13.36 3.62
N ILE A 104 2.33 -13.86 4.39
CA ILE A 104 1.00 -13.27 4.55
C ILE A 104 0.86 -12.92 6.03
N ILE A 105 0.58 -11.65 6.33
CA ILE A 105 0.36 -11.17 7.69
C ILE A 105 -1.02 -10.51 7.74
N VAL A 106 -1.86 -10.95 8.66
CA VAL A 106 -3.17 -10.34 8.91
C VAL A 106 -3.04 -9.51 10.16
N GLU A 107 -3.32 -8.21 10.06
CA GLU A 107 -3.30 -7.27 11.17
C GLU A 107 -4.67 -6.60 11.27
N GLY A 108 -5.57 -7.19 12.05
CA GLY A 108 -6.92 -6.67 12.26
C GLY A 108 -7.77 -6.66 10.98
N ARG A 109 -7.80 -5.53 10.27
CA ARG A 109 -8.57 -5.31 9.03
C ARG A 109 -7.67 -5.06 7.82
N THR A 110 -6.43 -5.53 7.89
CA THR A 110 -5.47 -5.36 6.79
C THR A 110 -4.68 -6.63 6.58
N VAL A 111 -4.55 -7.03 5.31
CA VAL A 111 -3.73 -8.17 4.90
C VAL A 111 -2.49 -7.61 4.21
N ASN A 112 -1.33 -7.82 4.82
CA ASN A 112 -0.04 -7.52 4.22
C ASN A 112 0.46 -8.76 3.47
N LEU A 113 0.87 -8.56 2.23
CA LEU A 113 1.44 -9.57 1.36
C LEU A 113 2.85 -9.14 0.99
N ASP A 114 3.81 -9.97 1.35
CA ASP A 114 5.22 -9.79 1.05
C ASP A 114 5.74 -11.01 0.31
N ALA A 115 6.49 -10.81 -0.76
CA ALA A 115 7.19 -11.89 -1.42
C ALA A 115 8.52 -11.45 -2.02
N GLU A 116 9.55 -12.26 -1.86
CA GLU A 116 10.89 -11.97 -2.39
C GLU A 116 11.55 -13.23 -2.94
N HIS A 117 11.78 -13.26 -4.26
CA HIS A 117 12.47 -14.36 -4.92
C HIS A 117 13.42 -13.82 -6.00
N GLY A 118 14.73 -13.89 -5.73
CA GLY A 118 15.75 -13.30 -6.61
C GLY A 118 15.54 -11.80 -6.78
N ASP A 119 15.39 -11.36 -8.04
CA ASP A 119 15.15 -9.95 -8.40
C ASP A 119 13.66 -9.56 -8.35
N LYS A 120 12.76 -10.48 -8.02
CA LYS A 120 11.32 -10.21 -7.92
C LYS A 120 10.94 -9.94 -6.47
N LYS A 121 10.50 -8.71 -6.19
CA LYS A 121 9.94 -8.34 -4.89
C LYS A 121 8.52 -7.83 -5.07
N TYR A 122 7.60 -8.33 -4.26
CA TYR A 122 6.22 -7.90 -4.21
C TYR A 122 5.85 -7.43 -2.82
N HIS A 123 5.16 -6.30 -2.74
CA HIS A 123 4.58 -5.79 -1.50
C HIS A 123 3.19 -5.24 -1.78
N ALA A 124 2.18 -5.71 -1.04
CA ALA A 124 0.84 -5.17 -1.07
C ALA A 124 0.25 -5.06 0.33
N LYS A 125 -0.47 -3.98 0.57
CA LYS A 125 -1.24 -3.75 1.79
C LYS A 125 -2.72 -3.63 1.46
N VAL A 126 -3.47 -4.67 1.76
CA VAL A 126 -4.85 -4.84 1.29
C VAL A 126 -5.81 -4.58 2.45
N PRO A 127 -6.54 -3.44 2.45
CA PRO A 127 -7.54 -3.18 3.47
C PRO A 127 -8.77 -4.07 3.25
N VAL A 128 -9.23 -4.69 4.34
CA VAL A 128 -10.39 -5.59 4.34
C VAL A 128 -11.51 -4.97 5.17
N ARG A 129 -12.72 -4.89 4.59
CA ARG A 129 -13.86 -4.24 5.26
C ARG A 129 -14.43 -5.10 6.40
N GLN A 130 -14.53 -6.40 6.17
CA GLN A 130 -15.12 -7.36 7.10
C GLN A 130 -14.09 -7.82 8.14
N LYS A 131 -14.56 -8.21 9.31
CA LYS A 131 -13.69 -8.84 10.30
C LYS A 131 -13.43 -10.29 9.89
N VAL A 132 -12.17 -10.65 9.73
CA VAL A 132 -11.76 -12.01 9.34
C VAL A 132 -11.30 -12.81 10.56
N ASP A 133 -11.48 -14.12 10.50
CA ASP A 133 -10.93 -15.06 11.49
C ASP A 133 -9.50 -15.42 11.10
N GLU A 134 -8.53 -14.90 11.85
CA GLU A 134 -7.09 -15.03 11.64
C GLU A 134 -6.59 -16.49 11.74
N ASP A 135 -7.28 -17.35 12.49
CA ASP A 135 -6.92 -18.76 12.64
C ASP A 135 -7.46 -19.63 11.48
N SER A 136 -8.41 -19.11 10.71
CA SER A 136 -9.10 -19.84 9.64
C SER A 136 -8.41 -19.78 8.27
N VAL A 137 -7.25 -19.14 8.19
CA VAL A 137 -6.57 -18.80 6.94
C VAL A 137 -6.17 -20.04 6.16
N LYS A 138 -6.55 -20.08 4.88
CA LYS A 138 -6.08 -21.07 3.91
C LYS A 138 -5.51 -20.37 2.69
N ALA A 139 -4.25 -20.62 2.38
CA ALA A 139 -3.58 -20.07 1.20
C ALA A 139 -3.22 -21.18 0.22
N THR A 140 -3.45 -20.93 -1.07
CA THR A 140 -3.00 -21.77 -2.17
C THR A 140 -2.27 -20.91 -3.19
N TYR A 141 -1.17 -21.42 -3.72
CA TYR A 141 -0.41 -20.74 -4.76
C TYR A 141 -0.13 -21.67 -5.92
N ALA A 142 -0.47 -21.25 -7.13
CA ALA A 142 -0.28 -22.01 -8.36
C ALA A 142 -0.08 -21.05 -9.53
N ASN A 143 0.90 -21.34 -10.40
CA ASN A 143 1.16 -20.59 -11.64
C ASN A 143 1.29 -19.07 -11.46
N GLY A 144 1.90 -18.61 -10.36
CA GLY A 144 2.06 -17.17 -10.09
C GLY A 144 0.85 -16.52 -9.43
N ILE A 145 -0.22 -17.26 -9.13
CA ILE A 145 -1.44 -16.73 -8.53
C ILE A 145 -1.55 -17.23 -7.09
N LEU A 146 -1.61 -16.30 -6.15
CA LEU A 146 -1.91 -16.55 -4.74
C LEU A 146 -3.42 -16.39 -4.52
N GLU A 147 -4.07 -17.41 -3.98
CA GLU A 147 -5.44 -17.33 -3.49
C GLU A 147 -5.42 -17.56 -1.97
N VAL A 148 -5.89 -16.57 -1.20
CA VAL A 148 -6.01 -16.62 0.25
C VAL A 148 -7.49 -16.59 0.61
N ARG A 149 -7.92 -17.51 1.48
CA ARG A 149 -9.30 -17.62 1.96
C ARG A 149 -9.34 -17.43 3.47
N PHE A 150 -10.28 -16.62 3.90
CA PHE A 150 -10.57 -16.33 5.30
C PHE A 150 -12.04 -16.65 5.57
N LYS A 151 -12.36 -17.20 6.73
CA LYS A 151 -13.74 -17.15 7.22
C LYS A 151 -14.02 -15.77 7.79
N LEU A 152 -15.20 -15.25 7.49
CA LEU A 152 -15.69 -14.04 8.12
C LEU A 152 -16.11 -14.37 9.56
N GLN A 153 -15.70 -13.52 10.50
CA GLN A 153 -16.32 -13.54 11.82
C GLN A 153 -17.76 -13.05 11.69
N GLU A 154 -18.68 -13.65 12.44
CA GLU A 154 -20.02 -13.09 12.56
C GLU A 154 -19.91 -11.75 13.26
N ASP A 155 -20.02 -10.66 12.49
CA ASP A 155 -20.30 -9.35 13.08
C ASP A 155 -21.71 -9.42 13.71
N GLU A 156 -21.82 -9.05 14.99
CA GLU A 156 -23.11 -8.79 15.60
C GLU A 156 -23.83 -7.76 14.71
N LYS A 157 -24.96 -8.15 14.11
CA LYS A 157 -25.80 -7.23 13.32
C LYS A 157 -25.91 -5.91 14.08
N PRO A 158 -25.67 -4.75 13.44
CA PRO A 158 -25.81 -3.48 14.14
C PRO A 158 -27.23 -3.39 14.70
N LYS A 159 -27.34 -3.44 16.03
CA LYS A 159 -28.60 -3.24 16.76
C LYS A 159 -28.95 -1.76 16.66
N GLY A 160 -29.49 -1.37 15.50
CA GLY A 160 -30.05 -0.04 15.31
C GLY A 160 -31.23 0.14 16.27
N LYS A 161 -31.26 1.26 16.97
CA LYS A 161 -32.40 1.68 17.78
C LYS A 161 -33.10 2.79 16.99
N THR A 162 -34.37 2.60 16.67
CA THR A 162 -35.19 3.69 16.11
C THR A 162 -35.30 4.79 17.17
N VAL A 163 -34.89 6.01 16.82
CA VAL A 163 -35.08 7.20 17.66
C VAL A 163 -36.16 8.03 16.98
N GLU A 164 -37.28 8.21 17.66
CA GLU A 164 -38.31 9.16 17.24
C GLU A 164 -37.88 10.56 17.66
N VAL A 165 -38.06 11.53 16.76
CA VAL A 165 -37.70 12.95 16.97
C VAL A 165 -38.97 13.69 17.35
N ASP A 166 -38.90 14.45 18.44
CA ASP A 166 -39.94 15.39 18.92
C ASP A 166 -39.68 16.80 18.39
#